data_AF-A0A7C5FBN8-F1
#
_entry.id   AF-A0A7C5FBN8-F1
#
_cell.length_a   1.000
_cell.length_b   1.000
_cell.length_c   1.000
_cell.angle_alpha   90.00
_cell.angle_beta   90.00
_cell.angle_gamma   90.00
#
_symmetry.space_group_name_H-M   'P 1'
#
loop_
_entity.id
_entity.type
_entity.pdbx_description
1 polymer ?
#
loop_
_entity_poly.entity_id
_entity_poly.type
_entity_poly.pdbx_seq_one_letter_code
_entity_poly.pdbx_strand_id
1 'polypeptide(L)'
;MNALKIKWQRLVVDGRTCPRCGSTEEELDKAVYTLKQYLNPLGIEVLLEKEELTFAEFEKDPLKSNQIWLNERPLEDWIGGKSGQSPCCDVCGPSQCRTIEIGEKVLEAVPFDLIVKAGLLAALELIDKGANKSCCEKDASFCCSK
;
A
#
# COMPACT_ATOMS: atom_id res chain seq x y z
N MET A 1 8.81 18.11 -2.18
CA MET A 1 9.20 16.71 -2.42
C MET A 1 7.93 15.90 -2.45
N ASN A 2 7.71 15.13 -3.51
CA ASN A 2 6.60 14.19 -3.54
C ASN A 2 7.07 12.91 -2.85
N ALA A 3 6.27 12.39 -1.92
CA ALA A 3 6.58 11.16 -1.22
C ALA A 3 5.40 10.19 -1.36
N LEU A 4 5.69 8.98 -1.86
CA LEU A 4 4.78 7.85 -1.78
C LEU A 4 4.94 7.23 -0.39
N LYS A 5 3.95 7.46 0.48
CA LYS A 5 3.93 6.86 1.82
C LYS A 5 3.29 5.48 1.73
N ILE A 6 3.98 4.45 2.19
CA ILE A 6 3.46 3.10 2.25
C ILE A 6 3.40 2.72 3.73
N LYS A 7 2.22 2.34 4.19
CA LYS A 7 2.00 1.89 5.56
C LYS A 7 1.55 0.45 5.54
N TRP A 8 2.10 -0.38 6.40
CA TRP A 8 1.64 -1.76 6.57
C TRP A 8 1.46 -2.06 8.05
N GLN A 9 0.29 -2.60 8.38
CA GLN A 9 -0.11 -2.89 9.76
C GLN A 9 -0.38 -4.39 9.91
N ARG A 10 0.12 -4.98 10.99
CA ARG A 10 -0.01 -6.43 11.24
C ARG A 10 -0.15 -6.76 12.72
N LEU A 11 -0.82 -7.86 13.03
CA LEU A 11 -0.77 -8.47 14.35
C LEU A 11 0.66 -8.91 14.68
N VAL A 12 1.14 -8.50 15.86
CA VAL A 12 2.39 -8.98 16.46
C VAL A 12 2.09 -9.54 17.85
N VAL A 13 2.52 -10.78 18.09
CA VAL A 13 2.42 -11.48 19.37
C VAL A 13 3.81 -11.99 19.72
N ASP A 14 4.32 -11.59 20.90
CA ASP A 14 5.67 -11.93 21.36
C ASP A 14 6.77 -11.64 20.32
N GLY A 15 6.68 -10.48 19.67
CA GLY A 15 7.64 -10.02 18.66
C GLY A 15 7.56 -10.78 17.32
N ARG A 16 6.54 -11.62 17.10
CA ARG A 16 6.36 -12.39 15.87
C ARG A 16 4.99 -12.14 15.24
N THR A 17 4.91 -12.29 13.93
CA THR A 17 3.64 -12.26 13.18
C THR A 17 3.33 -13.64 12.60
N CYS A 18 2.12 -13.84 12.10
CA CYS A 18 1.72 -15.12 11.51
C CYS A 18 2.33 -15.33 10.11
N PRO A 19 2.38 -16.58 9.59
CA PRO A 19 2.98 -16.86 8.28
C PRO A 19 2.38 -16.05 7.12
N ARG A 20 1.07 -15.77 7.14
CA ARG A 20 0.40 -14.94 6.12
C ARG A 20 0.88 -13.50 6.13
N CYS A 21 0.98 -12.89 7.31
CA CYS A 21 1.52 -11.54 7.45
C CYS A 21 3.01 -11.52 7.11
N GLY A 22 3.79 -12.52 7.55
CA GLY A 22 5.21 -12.63 7.22
C GLY A 22 5.45 -12.75 5.71
N SER A 23 4.64 -13.54 5.00
CA SER A 23 4.72 -13.62 3.55
C SER A 23 4.41 -12.28 2.87
N THR A 24 3.39 -11.54 3.34
CA THR A 24 3.16 -10.16 2.87
C THR A 24 4.36 -9.25 3.15
N GLU A 25 5.02 -9.38 4.30
CA GLU A 25 6.19 -8.57 4.67
C GLU A 25 7.32 -8.72 3.66
N GLU A 26 7.66 -9.97 3.32
CA GLU A 26 8.73 -10.28 2.38
C GLU A 26 8.44 -9.70 0.99
N GLU A 27 7.20 -9.85 0.53
CA GLU A 27 6.77 -9.31 -0.77
C GLU A 27 6.72 -7.77 -0.77
N LEU A 28 6.30 -7.18 0.35
CA LEU A 28 6.27 -5.73 0.55
C LEU A 28 7.67 -5.13 0.53
N ASP A 29 8.63 -5.74 1.22
CA ASP A 29 10.01 -5.25 1.26
C ASP A 29 10.64 -5.29 -0.14
N LYS A 30 10.41 -6.36 -0.91
CA LYS A 30 10.81 -6.46 -2.33
C LYS A 30 10.15 -5.36 -3.18
N ALA A 31 8.85 -5.14 -2.99
CA ALA A 31 8.08 -4.15 -3.76
C ALA A 31 8.55 -2.73 -3.45
N VAL A 32 8.79 -2.38 -2.18
CA VAL A 32 9.31 -1.08 -1.75
C VAL A 32 10.70 -0.84 -2.32
N TYR A 33 11.58 -1.85 -2.29
CA TYR A 33 12.89 -1.75 -2.94
C TYR A 33 12.75 -1.43 -4.43
N THR A 34 11.88 -2.15 -5.13
CA THR A 34 11.61 -1.97 -6.56
C THR A 34 11.06 -0.57 -6.86
N LEU A 35 10.05 -0.12 -6.11
CA LEU A 35 9.45 1.20 -6.26
C LEU A 35 10.48 2.31 -6.04
N LYS A 36 11.39 2.19 -5.06
CA LYS A 36 12.49 3.14 -4.86
C LYS A 36 13.36 3.27 -6.10
N GLN A 37 13.70 2.16 -6.77
CA GLN A 37 14.54 2.21 -7.98
C GLN A 37 13.87 2.99 -9.12
N TYR A 38 12.56 2.83 -9.30
CA TYR A 38 11.84 3.47 -10.40
C TYR A 38 11.37 4.90 -10.09
N LEU A 39 11.04 5.20 -8.83
CA LEU A 39 10.41 6.47 -8.43
C LEU A 39 11.42 7.52 -7.97
N ASN A 40 12.55 7.13 -7.38
CA ASN A 40 13.58 8.08 -6.97
C ASN A 40 14.12 8.94 -8.15
N PRO A 41 14.40 8.39 -9.36
CA PRO A 41 14.80 9.20 -10.51
C PRO A 41 13.75 10.24 -10.95
N LEU A 42 12.49 10.01 -10.61
CA LEU A 42 11.38 10.93 -10.88
C LEU A 42 11.19 11.97 -9.74
N GLY A 43 12.09 11.99 -8.75
CA GLY A 43 12.00 12.88 -7.60
C GLY A 43 10.90 12.51 -6.61
N ILE A 44 10.43 11.26 -6.63
CA ILE A 44 9.44 10.73 -5.70
C ILE A 44 10.14 9.80 -4.70
N GLU A 45 10.15 10.20 -3.44
CA GLU A 45 10.67 9.38 -2.35
C GLU A 45 9.65 8.31 -1.94
N VAL A 46 10.11 7.09 -1.64
CA VAL A 46 9.23 6.02 -1.14
C VAL A 46 9.55 5.75 0.33
N LEU A 47 8.56 5.99 1.19
CA LEU A 47 8.66 5.81 2.64
C LEU A 47 7.83 4.61 3.07
N LEU A 48 8.42 3.70 3.86
CA LEU A 48 7.73 2.54 4.41
C LEU A 48 7.63 2.67 5.93
N GLU A 49 6.40 2.54 6.45
CA GLU A 49 6.10 2.48 7.88
C GLU A 49 5.46 1.11 8.20
N LYS A 50 6.01 0.41 9.19
CA LYS A 50 5.48 -0.87 9.68
C LYS A 50 4.86 -0.64 11.06
N GLU A 51 3.55 -0.78 11.16
CA GLU A 51 2.80 -0.65 12.40
C GLU A 51 2.46 -2.03 12.98
N GLU A 52 2.44 -2.10 14.31
CA GLU A 52 2.09 -3.30 15.05
C GLU A 52 0.69 -3.14 15.64
N LEU A 53 -0.11 -4.20 15.51
CA LEU A 53 -1.35 -4.40 16.24
C LEU A 53 -1.08 -5.33 17.40
N THR A 54 -1.53 -4.91 18.58
CA THR A 54 -1.63 -5.81 19.73
C THR A 54 -2.74 -6.83 19.49
N PHE A 55 -2.67 -7.97 20.19
CA PHE A 55 -3.73 -8.98 20.13
C PHE A 55 -5.10 -8.41 20.55
N ALA A 56 -5.15 -7.56 21.57
CA ALA A 56 -6.39 -6.95 22.06
C ALA A 56 -7.02 -5.96 21.05
N GLU A 57 -6.21 -5.30 20.22
CA GLU A 57 -6.72 -4.46 19.12
C GLU A 57 -7.18 -5.32 17.95
N PHE A 58 -6.43 -6.38 17.65
CA PHE A 58 -6.76 -7.34 16.61
C PHE A 58 -8.09 -8.07 16.89
N GLU A 59 -8.36 -8.48 18.12
CA GLU A 59 -9.64 -9.13 18.48
C GLU A 59 -10.85 -8.23 18.23
N LYS A 60 -10.69 -6.90 18.34
CA LYS A 60 -11.78 -5.95 18.07
C LYS A 60 -12.05 -5.81 16.58
N ASP A 61 -11.02 -5.90 15.75
CA ASP A 61 -11.12 -5.74 14.31
C ASP A 61 -9.99 -6.52 13.58
N PRO A 62 -10.18 -7.83 13.34
CA PRO A 62 -9.18 -8.67 12.69
C PRO A 62 -8.81 -8.22 11.28
N LEU A 63 -9.70 -7.46 10.62
CA LEU A 63 -9.49 -6.99 9.26
C LEU A 63 -8.45 -5.87 9.18
N LYS A 64 -8.08 -5.24 10.29
CA LYS A 64 -6.98 -4.26 10.32
C LYS A 64 -5.60 -4.90 10.22
N SER A 65 -5.48 -6.20 10.45
CA SER A 65 -4.21 -6.91 10.28
C SER A 65 -3.95 -7.23 8.81
N ASN A 66 -2.67 -7.24 8.45
CA ASN A 66 -2.18 -7.47 7.10
C ASN A 66 -2.68 -6.46 6.07
N GLN A 67 -2.91 -5.22 6.50
CA GLN A 67 -3.44 -4.15 5.65
C GLN A 67 -2.33 -3.23 5.19
N ILE A 68 -2.33 -2.90 3.89
CA ILE A 68 -1.38 -1.98 3.26
C ILE A 68 -2.15 -0.73 2.81
N TRP A 69 -1.61 0.44 3.12
CA TRP A 69 -2.05 1.73 2.59
C TRP A 69 -0.96 2.34 1.74
N LEU A 70 -1.37 2.96 0.64
CA LEU A 70 -0.51 3.82 -0.17
C LEU A 70 -1.10 5.23 -0.11
N ASN A 71 -0.34 6.12 0.50
CA ASN A 71 -0.78 7.39 1.04
C ASN A 71 -1.92 7.14 2.05
N GLU A 72 -3.11 7.69 1.80
CA GLU A 72 -4.28 7.56 2.69
C GLU A 72 -5.31 6.55 2.16
N ARG A 73 -4.97 5.81 1.09
CA ARG A 73 -5.88 4.90 0.40
C ARG A 73 -5.42 3.43 0.56
N PRO A 74 -6.31 2.50 0.93
CA PRO A 74 -5.96 1.09 1.04
C PRO A 74 -5.57 0.49 -0.32
N LEU A 75 -4.71 -0.52 -0.30
CA LEU A 75 -4.18 -1.18 -1.50
C LEU A 75 -5.27 -1.68 -2.44
N GLU A 76 -6.39 -2.19 -1.90
CA GLU A 76 -7.54 -2.73 -2.65
C GLU A 76 -8.10 -1.72 -3.64
N ASP A 77 -8.26 -0.46 -3.20
CA ASP A 77 -8.86 0.60 -4.01
C ASP A 77 -8.00 0.92 -5.24
N TRP A 78 -6.69 0.73 -5.16
CA TRP A 78 -5.78 0.92 -6.29
C TRP A 78 -5.86 -0.21 -7.31
N ILE A 79 -6.06 -1.45 -6.85
CA ILE A 79 -6.03 -2.64 -7.70
C ILE A 79 -7.42 -3.12 -8.13
N GLY A 80 -8.48 -2.45 -7.68
CA GLY A 80 -9.87 -2.85 -7.92
C GLY A 80 -10.28 -4.10 -7.14
N GLY A 81 -9.66 -4.31 -5.98
CA GLY A 81 -9.95 -5.43 -5.08
C GLY A 81 -10.93 -5.05 -3.97
N LYS A 82 -11.21 -6.00 -3.08
CA LYS A 82 -11.96 -5.81 -1.84
C LYS A 82 -11.33 -6.60 -0.70
N SER A 83 -11.57 -6.17 0.54
CA SER A 83 -11.19 -6.98 1.70
C SER A 83 -12.20 -8.11 1.88
N GLY A 84 -11.68 -9.33 2.02
CA GLY A 84 -12.42 -10.53 2.41
C GLY A 84 -11.90 -11.08 3.72
N GLN A 85 -12.33 -12.30 4.08
CA GLN A 85 -11.92 -12.95 5.33
C GLN A 85 -11.84 -14.47 5.19
N SER A 86 -10.82 -15.07 5.82
CA SER A 86 -10.66 -16.54 5.91
C SER A 86 -10.05 -16.94 7.26
N PRO A 87 -10.28 -18.18 7.73
CA PRO A 87 -9.50 -18.74 8.84
C PRO A 87 -7.99 -18.62 8.59
N CYS A 88 -7.19 -18.43 9.64
CA CYS A 88 -5.77 -18.12 9.50
C CYS A 88 -4.86 -19.19 10.12
N CYS A 89 -4.56 -19.06 11.41
CA CYS A 89 -3.67 -19.96 12.16
C CYS A 89 -3.82 -19.68 13.66
N ASP A 90 -3.19 -20.52 14.48
CA ASP A 90 -3.27 -20.43 15.94
C ASP A 90 -2.79 -19.08 16.52
N VAL A 91 -1.81 -18.42 15.87
CA VAL A 91 -1.31 -17.09 16.29
C VAL A 91 -2.41 -16.04 16.25
N CYS A 92 -3.33 -16.16 15.29
CA CYS A 92 -4.46 -15.25 15.13
C CYS A 92 -5.70 -15.73 15.91
N GLY A 93 -5.62 -16.86 16.61
CA GLY A 93 -6.74 -17.46 17.32
C GLY A 93 -7.91 -17.82 16.38
N PRO A 94 -9.16 -17.81 16.88
CA PRO A 94 -10.34 -18.21 16.11
C PRO A 94 -10.82 -17.15 15.10
N SER A 95 -10.19 -15.98 15.06
CA SER A 95 -10.59 -14.85 14.22
C SER A 95 -10.40 -15.14 12.73
N GLN A 96 -11.35 -14.70 11.90
CA GLN A 96 -11.18 -14.72 10.45
C GLN A 96 -10.32 -13.53 10.02
N CYS A 97 -9.15 -13.82 9.46
CA CYS A 97 -8.17 -12.82 9.06
C CYS A 97 -8.43 -12.32 7.64
N ARG A 98 -7.99 -11.08 7.41
CA ARG A 98 -8.14 -10.40 6.14
C ARG A 98 -7.53 -11.15 4.96
N THR A 99 -8.32 -11.28 3.90
CA THR A 99 -7.88 -11.64 2.55
C THR A 99 -8.11 -10.47 1.60
N ILE A 100 -7.53 -10.56 0.41
CA ILE A 100 -7.81 -9.67 -0.71
C ILE A 100 -8.56 -10.45 -1.77
N GLU A 101 -9.72 -9.95 -2.19
CA GLU A 101 -10.55 -10.52 -3.25
C GLU A 101 -10.41 -9.67 -4.52
N ILE A 102 -10.01 -10.29 -5.62
CA ILE A 102 -9.85 -9.64 -6.94
C ILE A 102 -10.44 -10.55 -8.00
N GLY A 103 -11.60 -10.15 -8.53
CA GLY A 103 -12.39 -11.03 -9.40
C GLY A 103 -12.77 -12.31 -8.64
N GLU A 104 -12.40 -13.47 -9.17
CA GLU A 104 -12.66 -14.77 -8.55
C GLU A 104 -11.53 -15.27 -7.64
N LYS A 105 -10.44 -14.50 -7.51
CA LYS A 105 -9.27 -14.89 -6.71
C LYS A 105 -9.39 -14.36 -5.29
N VAL A 106 -9.08 -15.22 -4.32
CA VAL A 106 -8.92 -14.86 -2.91
C VAL A 106 -7.45 -15.05 -2.54
N LEU A 107 -6.82 -13.99 -2.04
CA LEU A 107 -5.40 -13.96 -1.69
C LEU A 107 -5.24 -13.75 -0.18
N GLU A 108 -4.52 -14.66 0.45
CA GLU A 108 -4.31 -14.65 1.91
C GLU A 108 -3.07 -13.84 2.34
N ALA A 109 -2.13 -13.67 1.42
CA ALA A 109 -0.97 -12.81 1.50
C ALA A 109 -0.98 -11.88 0.28
N VAL A 110 -0.42 -10.68 0.42
CA VAL A 110 -0.39 -9.70 -0.68
C VAL A 110 0.85 -9.96 -1.54
N PRO A 111 0.70 -10.37 -2.80
CA PRO A 111 1.84 -10.68 -3.67
C PRO A 111 2.54 -9.41 -4.18
N PHE A 112 3.83 -9.52 -4.46
CA PHE A 112 4.70 -8.43 -4.91
C PHE A 112 4.13 -7.61 -6.08
N ASP A 113 3.61 -8.28 -7.09
CA ASP A 113 3.13 -7.64 -8.33
C ASP A 113 1.97 -6.68 -8.07
N LEU A 114 1.08 -7.02 -7.14
CA LEU A 114 -0.03 -6.16 -6.73
C LEU A 114 0.44 -4.95 -5.93
N ILE A 115 1.44 -5.12 -5.06
CA ILE A 115 2.01 -4.01 -4.28
C ILE A 115 2.72 -3.03 -5.21
N VAL A 116 3.52 -3.53 -6.17
CA VAL A 116 4.18 -2.67 -7.18
C VAL A 116 3.14 -1.97 -8.04
N LYS A 117 2.12 -2.68 -8.54
CA LYS A 117 1.04 -2.08 -9.33
C LYS A 117 0.36 -0.95 -8.57
N ALA A 118 -0.04 -1.18 -7.31
CA ALA A 118 -0.66 -0.17 -6.48
C ALA A 118 0.27 1.02 -6.23
N GLY A 119 1.56 0.77 -5.99
CA GLY A 119 2.58 1.81 -5.80
C GLY A 119 2.76 2.71 -7.00
N LEU A 120 2.80 2.14 -8.21
CA LEU A 120 2.90 2.90 -9.44
C LEU A 120 1.64 3.75 -9.69
N LEU A 121 0.44 3.19 -9.48
CA LEU A 121 -0.81 3.93 -9.61
C LEU A 121 -0.89 5.10 -8.61
N ALA A 122 -0.49 4.86 -7.36
CA ALA A 122 -0.43 5.90 -6.34
C ALA A 122 0.60 7.00 -6.65
N ALA A 123 1.74 6.64 -7.24
CA ALA A 123 2.75 7.60 -7.67
C ALA A 123 2.28 8.46 -8.85
N LEU A 124 1.52 7.91 -9.80
CA LEU A 124 0.95 8.68 -10.91
C LEU A 124 0.07 9.83 -10.41
N GLU A 125 -0.79 9.60 -9.41
CA GLU A 125 -1.58 10.68 -8.82
C GLU A 125 -0.72 11.82 -8.22
N LEU A 126 0.49 11.51 -7.71
CA LEU A 126 1.41 12.54 -7.19
C LEU A 126 2.03 13.36 -8.32
N ILE A 127 2.30 12.74 -9.47
CA ILE A 127 2.81 13.40 -10.67
C ILE A 127 1.75 14.33 -11.24
N ASP A 128 0.51 13.86 -11.39
CA ASP A 128 -0.60 14.66 -11.93
C ASP A 128 -0.91 15.88 -11.05
N LYS A 129 -0.88 15.72 -9.72
CA LYS A 129 -1.02 16.84 -8.76
C LYS A 129 0.14 17.84 -8.86
N GLY A 130 1.34 17.39 -9.23
CA GLY A 130 2.49 18.25 -9.48
C GLY A 130 2.38 19.02 -10.81
N ALA A 131 1.93 18.36 -11.87
CA ALA A 131 1.73 18.96 -13.19
C ALA A 131 0.66 20.06 -13.16
N ASN A 132 -0.44 19.85 -12.44
CA ASN A 132 -1.51 20.85 -12.29
C ASN A 132 -1.10 22.11 -11.50
N LYS A 133 0.03 22.09 -10.78
CA LYS A 133 0.60 23.27 -10.12
C LYS A 133 1.56 24.06 -10.99
N SER A 134 2.02 23.51 -12.12
CA SER A 134 3.13 24.08 -12.90
C SER A 134 2.70 24.73 -14.22
N CYS A 135 1.49 24.51 -14.71
CA CYS A 135 1.12 24.93 -16.08
C CYS A 135 0.35 26.26 -16.21
N CYS A 136 -0.03 26.92 -15.11
CA CYS A 136 -0.84 28.16 -15.17
C CYS A 136 -0.24 29.38 -14.47
N GLU A 137 0.98 29.31 -13.94
CA GLU A 137 1.65 30.47 -13.33
C GLU A 137 3.00 30.72 -13.98
N LYS A 138 2.97 31.17 -15.25
CA LYS A 138 3.76 32.28 -15.78
C LYS A 138 3.44 32.51 -17.26
N ASP A 139 3.17 33.77 -17.57
CA ASP A 139 3.13 34.39 -18.89
C ASP A 139 1.84 34.28 -19.73
N ALA A 140 0.76 34.87 -19.20
CA ALA A 140 -0.35 35.41 -20.00
C ALA A 140 0.02 36.75 -20.70
N SER A 141 1.22 36.88 -21.27
CA SER A 141 1.63 38.10 -21.99
C SER A 141 2.45 37.92 -23.25
N PHE A 142 2.78 36.68 -23.68
CA PHE A 142 3.57 36.52 -24.90
C PHE A 142 3.23 35.24 -25.68
N CYS A 143 2.07 35.23 -26.36
CA CYS A 143 1.89 34.38 -27.55
C CYS A 143 0.64 34.80 -28.32
N CYS A 144 0.80 35.81 -29.18
CA CYS A 144 0.28 35.86 -30.56
C CYS A 144 0.54 37.26 -31.12
N SER A 145 1.57 37.40 -31.95
CA SER A 145 1.74 38.53 -32.83
C SER A 145 2.34 38.06 -34.15
N LYS A 146 1.51 38.26 -35.19
CA LYS A 146 1.67 38.00 -36.63
C LYS A 146 1.49 36.57 -37.12
#